data_AF-A0A9D2UKB0-F1
#
_entry.id   AF-A0A9D2UKB0-F1
#
_cell.length_a   1.000
_cell.length_b   1.000
_cell.length_c   1.000
_cell.angle_alpha   90.00
_cell.angle_beta   90.00
_cell.angle_gamma   90.00
#
_symmetry.space_group_name_H-M   'P 1'
#
loop_
_entity.id
_entity.type
_entity.pdbx_description
1 polymer ?
#
loop_
_entity_poly.entity_id
_entity_poly.type
_entity_poly.pdbx_seq_one_letter_code
_entity_poly.pdbx_strand_id
1 'polypeptide(L)'
;MSTSIAELDPQIAGFIDAELARQREGLEMIASENHTSSAVMEAQGSVLTNKYAEGYPGRRYYGGCEHVDEIERIAIDRVKALFGAEYANVQPHSGAQTNASVMHALIRPGDTVLGLNLAHGGHLTHGMKINFSGRLYNIVP
;
A
#
# COMPACT_ATOMS: atom_id res chain seq x y z
N MET A 1 12.61 11.81 -22.57
CA MET A 1 11.69 10.76 -22.11
C MET A 1 10.27 11.26 -22.34
N SER A 2 9.78 11.17 -23.58
CA SER A 2 8.44 11.66 -23.95
C SER A 2 7.65 10.67 -24.79
N THR A 3 8.19 9.47 -25.02
CA THR A 3 7.53 8.40 -25.76
C THR A 3 6.38 7.89 -24.92
N SER A 4 5.18 7.83 -25.50
CA SER A 4 4.01 7.28 -24.81
C SER A 4 4.11 5.75 -24.70
N ILE A 5 3.34 5.14 -23.79
CA ILE A 5 3.27 3.68 -23.71
C ILE A 5 2.73 3.06 -25.01
N ALA A 6 1.82 3.74 -25.71
CA ALA A 6 1.26 3.27 -26.97
C ALA A 6 2.31 3.20 -28.10
N GLU A 7 3.30 4.10 -28.08
CA GLU A 7 4.42 4.08 -29.02
C GLU A 7 5.52 3.10 -28.60
N LEU A 8 5.85 3.06 -27.31
CA LEU A 8 6.93 2.24 -26.77
C LEU A 8 6.56 0.75 -26.72
N ASP A 9 5.34 0.45 -26.26
CA ASP A 9 4.80 -0.89 -26.06
C ASP A 9 3.30 -0.93 -26.40
N PRO A 10 2.94 -1.00 -27.70
CA PRO A 10 1.56 -1.02 -28.15
C PRO A 10 0.77 -2.25 -27.66
N GLN A 11 1.46 -3.34 -27.32
CA GLN A 11 0.80 -4.54 -26.79
C GLN A 11 0.27 -4.29 -25.38
N ILE A 12 1.11 -3.73 -24.51
CA ILE A 12 0.69 -3.35 -23.15
C ILE A 12 -0.37 -2.26 -23.20
N ALA A 13 -0.23 -1.26 -24.07
CA ALA A 13 -1.25 -0.22 -24.24
C ALA A 13 -2.61 -0.82 -24.62
N GLY A 14 -2.64 -1.78 -25.56
CA GLY A 14 -3.87 -2.48 -25.94
C GLY A 14 -4.53 -3.24 -24.78
N PHE A 15 -3.75 -3.85 -23.88
CA PHE A 15 -4.30 -4.50 -22.69
C PHE A 15 -4.80 -3.53 -21.63
N ILE A 16 -4.16 -2.36 -21.47
CA ILE A 16 -4.65 -1.30 -20.58
C ILE A 16 -6.03 -0.80 -21.06
N ASP A 17 -6.18 -0.56 -22.37
CA ASP A 17 -7.46 -0.13 -22.95
C ASP A 17 -8.54 -1.22 -22.81
N ALA A 18 -8.18 -2.49 -22.98
CA ALA A 18 -9.09 -3.61 -22.78
C ALA A 18 -9.56 -3.72 -21.31
N GLU A 19 -8.68 -3.51 -20.33
CA GLU A 19 -9.06 -3.49 -18.92
C GLU A 19 -9.94 -2.29 -18.58
N LEU A 20 -9.69 -1.12 -19.17
CA LEU A 20 -10.58 0.04 -19.03
C LEU A 20 -11.99 -0.25 -19.57
N ALA A 21 -12.09 -0.94 -20.72
CA ALA A 21 -13.38 -1.37 -21.25
C ALA A 21 -14.09 -2.34 -20.30
N ARG A 22 -13.37 -3.35 -19.78
CA ARG A 22 -13.91 -4.29 -18.78
C ARG A 22 -14.49 -3.58 -17.56
N GLN A 23 -13.75 -2.61 -17.00
CA GLN A 23 -14.20 -1.84 -15.83
C GLN A 23 -15.43 -0.97 -16.12
N ARG A 24 -15.60 -0.47 -17.35
CA ARG A 24 -16.75 0.36 -17.75
C ARG A 24 -18.00 -0.44 -18.05
N GLU A 25 -17.84 -1.65 -18.57
CA GLU A 25 -18.94 -2.50 -19.02
C GLU A 25 -19.40 -3.48 -17.94
N GLY A 26 -18.51 -3.85 -17.03
CA GLY A 26 -18.79 -4.77 -15.92
C GLY A 26 -19.52 -4.09 -14.77
N LEU A 27 -20.42 -4.85 -14.13
CA LEU A 27 -20.92 -4.50 -12.80
C LEU A 27 -19.97 -5.10 -11.76
N GLU A 28 -19.07 -4.29 -11.22
CA GLU A 28 -18.11 -4.73 -10.22
C GLU A 28 -18.76 -4.82 -8.83
N MET A 29 -18.77 -6.02 -8.26
CA MET A 29 -19.45 -6.33 -6.99
C MET A 29 -18.49 -6.91 -5.94
N ILE A 30 -17.19 -6.93 -6.23
CA ILE A 30 -16.16 -7.32 -5.27
C ILE A 30 -16.03 -6.21 -4.21
N ALA A 31 -16.39 -6.53 -2.97
CA ALA A 31 -16.48 -5.57 -1.86
C ALA A 31 -15.17 -4.82 -1.54
N SER A 32 -14.02 -5.36 -1.94
CA SER A 32 -12.70 -4.75 -1.73
C SER A 32 -12.19 -3.91 -2.90
N GLU A 33 -12.88 -3.93 -4.04
CA GLU A 33 -12.49 -3.13 -5.21
C GLU A 33 -13.15 -1.75 -5.20
N ASN A 34 -12.49 -0.80 -5.85
CA ASN A 34 -12.99 0.55 -6.03
C ASN A 34 -12.27 1.24 -7.21
N HIS A 35 -12.86 2.31 -7.73
CA HIS A 35 -12.22 3.17 -8.72
C HIS A 35 -11.62 4.40 -8.05
N THR A 36 -10.31 4.59 -8.22
CA THR A 36 -9.64 5.78 -7.70
C THR A 36 -9.86 6.99 -8.61
N SER A 37 -9.62 8.19 -8.09
CA SER A 37 -9.74 9.43 -8.86
C SER A 37 -8.58 9.61 -9.85
N SER A 38 -8.81 10.35 -10.93
CA SER A 38 -7.76 10.72 -11.89
C SER A 38 -6.60 11.48 -11.24
N ALA A 39 -6.89 12.35 -10.26
CA ALA A 39 -5.87 13.09 -9.52
C ALA A 39 -4.92 12.17 -8.72
N VAL A 40 -5.42 11.05 -8.19
CA VAL A 40 -4.58 10.04 -7.52
C VAL A 40 -3.69 9.32 -8.52
N MET A 41 -4.23 8.94 -9.69
CA MET A 41 -3.45 8.31 -10.76
C MET A 41 -2.36 9.24 -11.31
N GLU A 42 -2.66 10.53 -11.46
CA GLU A 42 -1.70 11.56 -11.88
C GLU A 42 -0.51 11.65 -10.90
N ALA A 43 -0.78 11.67 -9.60
CA ALA A 43 0.27 11.70 -8.59
C ALA A 43 1.12 10.41 -8.60
N GLN A 44 0.49 9.23 -8.73
CA GLN A 44 1.16 7.93 -8.81
C GLN A 44 2.10 7.82 -10.02
N GLY A 45 1.70 8.36 -11.16
CA GLY A 45 2.50 8.37 -12.40
C GLY A 45 3.52 9.51 -12.52
N SER A 46 3.73 10.27 -11.44
CA SER A 46 4.58 11.48 -11.47
C SER A 46 6.08 11.17 -11.28
N VAL A 47 6.90 12.21 -11.40
CA VAL A 47 8.36 12.14 -11.21
C VAL A 47 8.79 11.72 -9.80
N LEU A 48 7.87 11.66 -8.84
CA LEU A 48 8.16 11.22 -7.46
C LEU A 48 8.73 9.80 -7.43
N THR A 49 8.36 8.94 -8.39
CA THR A 49 8.92 7.58 -8.52
C THR A 49 10.44 7.54 -8.70
N ASN A 50 11.05 8.65 -9.14
CA ASN A 50 12.49 8.72 -9.38
C ASN A 50 13.27 9.02 -8.10
N LYS A 51 12.61 9.41 -7.01
CA LYS A 51 13.26 9.88 -5.79
C LYS A 51 13.43 8.75 -4.77
N TYR A 52 14.67 8.44 -4.44
CA TYR A 52 15.02 7.60 -3.30
C TYR A 52 15.11 8.45 -2.02
N ALA A 53 14.25 8.18 -1.02
CA ALA A 53 14.07 9.00 0.17
C ALA A 53 14.05 8.18 1.47
N GLU A 54 15.03 7.29 1.64
CA GLU A 54 15.15 6.44 2.83
C GLU A 54 15.25 7.26 4.13
N GLY A 55 14.52 6.83 5.15
CA GLY A 55 14.36 7.51 6.44
C GLY A 55 13.00 8.18 6.57
N TYR A 56 12.92 9.20 7.41
CA TYR A 56 11.69 9.98 7.67
C TYR A 56 11.93 11.46 7.37
N PRO A 57 10.87 12.28 7.21
CA PRO A 57 11.01 13.71 6.99
C PRO A 57 11.93 14.38 8.02
N GLY A 58 12.93 15.14 7.55
CA GLY A 58 13.96 15.77 8.40
C GLY A 58 15.04 14.82 8.95
N ARG A 59 14.95 13.51 8.68
CA ARG A 59 15.92 12.47 9.07
C ARG A 59 16.13 11.48 7.93
N ARG A 60 16.54 12.00 6.77
CA ARG A 60 16.83 11.20 5.58
C ARG A 60 18.29 10.75 5.55
N TYR A 61 18.53 9.57 5.00
CA TYR A 61 19.88 9.08 4.74
C TYR A 61 20.53 9.74 3.51
N TYR A 62 19.71 10.28 2.60
CA TYR A 62 20.14 10.90 1.35
C TYR A 62 19.63 12.35 1.22
N GLY A 63 20.41 13.19 0.52
CA GLY A 63 20.04 14.59 0.25
C GLY A 63 19.01 14.78 -0.86
N GLY A 64 18.55 16.02 -1.06
CA GLY A 64 17.60 16.40 -2.13
C GLY A 64 16.17 15.92 -1.87
N CYS A 65 15.74 15.89 -0.61
CA CYS A 65 14.43 15.39 -0.18
C CYS A 65 13.45 16.51 0.22
N GLU A 66 13.81 17.78 -0.01
CA GLU A 66 13.06 18.95 0.44
C GLU A 66 11.57 18.91 0.04
N HIS A 67 11.25 18.47 -1.17
CA HIS A 67 9.86 18.42 -1.64
C HIS A 67 9.12 17.14 -1.20
N VAL A 68 9.80 15.99 -1.18
CA VAL A 68 9.17 14.73 -0.74
C VAL A 68 8.90 14.72 0.77
N ASP A 69 9.72 15.43 1.56
CA ASP A 69 9.48 15.64 2.98
C ASP A 69 8.19 16.42 3.24
N GLU A 70 7.93 17.50 2.49
CA GLU A 70 6.68 18.25 2.61
C GLU A 70 5.47 17.42 2.18
N ILE A 71 5.58 16.66 1.10
CA ILE A 71 4.51 15.76 0.62
C ILE A 71 4.19 14.71 1.68
N GLU A 72 5.21 14.04 2.24
CA GLU A 72 5.03 13.03 3.28
C GLU A 72 4.44 13.63 4.56
N ARG A 73 4.87 14.83 4.96
CA ARG A 73 4.31 15.54 6.12
C ARG A 73 2.83 15.86 5.93
N ILE A 74 2.45 16.39 4.76
CA ILE A 74 1.04 16.65 4.43
C ILE A 74 0.21 15.37 4.46
N ALA A 75 0.74 14.25 3.95
CA ALA A 75 0.05 12.97 3.99
C ALA A 75 -0.17 12.48 5.44
N ILE A 76 0.87 12.57 6.28
CA ILE A 76 0.78 12.23 7.71
C ILE A 76 -0.26 13.11 8.41
N ASP A 77 -0.21 14.42 8.23
CA ASP A 77 -1.13 15.37 8.88
C ASP A 77 -2.57 15.14 8.45
N ARG A 78 -2.81 14.86 7.17
CA ARG A 78 -4.15 14.55 6.65
C ARG A 78 -4.70 13.24 7.22
N VAL A 79 -3.88 12.18 7.31
CA VAL A 79 -4.31 10.91 7.91
C VAL A 79 -4.61 11.08 9.39
N LYS A 80 -3.76 11.81 10.13
CA LYS A 80 -3.99 12.13 11.53
C LYS A 80 -5.29 12.91 11.73
N ALA A 81 -5.53 13.94 10.92
CA ALA A 81 -6.76 14.72 10.98
C ALA A 81 -8.00 13.90 10.63
N LEU A 82 -7.91 13.03 9.61
CA LEU A 82 -9.02 12.20 9.15
C LEU A 82 -9.49 11.19 10.21
N PHE A 83 -8.56 10.57 10.93
CA PHE A 83 -8.87 9.52 11.92
C PHE A 83 -8.78 9.99 13.38
N GLY A 84 -8.43 11.26 13.63
CA GLY A 84 -8.17 11.77 14.99
C GLY A 84 -6.98 11.09 15.66
N ALA A 85 -5.96 10.68 14.89
CA ALA A 85 -4.81 9.93 15.40
C ALA A 85 -3.67 10.85 15.89
N GLU A 86 -2.97 10.44 16.95
CA GLU A 86 -1.80 11.15 17.46
C GLU A 86 -0.56 10.95 16.56
N TYR A 87 -0.43 9.77 15.95
CA TYR A 87 0.67 9.38 15.07
C TYR A 87 0.13 8.66 13.83
N ALA A 88 0.84 8.79 12.71
CA ALA A 88 0.59 8.03 11.49
C ALA A 88 1.92 7.70 10.79
N ASN A 89 1.99 6.53 10.16
CA ASN A 89 3.06 6.16 9.24
C ASN A 89 2.42 5.83 7.89
N VAL A 90 2.88 6.51 6.83
CA VAL A 90 2.33 6.43 5.47
C VAL A 90 3.27 5.72 4.48
N GLN A 91 4.33 5.08 4.97
CA GLN A 91 5.35 4.40 4.15
C GLN A 91 5.06 2.92 3.78
N PRO A 92 4.27 2.12 4.53
CA PRO A 92 4.00 0.74 4.13
C PRO A 92 3.36 0.65 2.73
N HIS A 93 3.87 -0.21 1.85
CA HIS A 93 3.39 -0.27 0.46
C HIS A 93 2.04 -0.96 0.29
N SER A 94 1.59 -1.74 1.28
CA SER A 94 0.28 -2.42 1.27
C SER A 94 -0.15 -2.83 2.67
N GLY A 95 -1.44 -3.17 2.84
CA GLY A 95 -1.98 -3.59 4.13
C GLY A 95 -1.29 -4.82 4.72
N ALA A 96 -0.84 -5.77 3.89
CA ALA A 96 -0.13 -6.95 4.40
C ALA A 96 1.22 -6.62 5.02
N GLN A 97 1.96 -5.67 4.44
CA GLN A 97 3.23 -5.20 4.96
C GLN A 97 3.05 -4.31 6.20
N THR A 98 1.94 -3.55 6.29
CA THR A 98 1.58 -2.84 7.52
C THR A 98 1.41 -3.83 8.67
N ASN A 99 0.63 -4.90 8.47
CA ASN A 99 0.45 -5.94 9.50
C ASN A 99 1.78 -6.60 9.89
N ALA A 100 2.63 -6.92 8.92
CA ALA A 100 3.95 -7.48 9.20
C ALA A 100 4.83 -6.52 10.03
N SER A 101 4.83 -5.23 9.68
CA SER A 101 5.61 -4.20 10.38
C SER A 101 5.15 -4.01 11.82
N VAL A 102 3.84 -3.97 12.05
CA VAL A 102 3.25 -3.86 13.39
C VAL A 102 3.62 -5.08 14.23
N MET A 103 3.48 -6.29 13.68
CA MET A 103 3.85 -7.50 14.39
C MET A 103 5.35 -7.53 14.70
N HIS A 104 6.22 -7.16 13.76
CA HIS A 104 7.67 -7.08 14.02
C HIS A 104 8.05 -6.02 15.06
N ALA A 105 7.30 -4.92 15.15
CA ALA A 105 7.55 -3.87 16.12
C ALA A 105 7.11 -4.25 17.54
N LEU A 106 6.04 -5.03 17.68
CA LEU A 106 5.35 -5.24 18.96
C LEU A 106 5.53 -6.64 19.56
N ILE A 107 5.77 -7.66 18.74
CA ILE A 107 5.80 -9.07 19.18
C ILE A 107 6.98 -9.82 18.57
N ARG A 108 7.37 -10.93 19.21
CA ARG A 108 8.48 -11.79 18.79
C ARG A 108 7.95 -13.07 18.14
N PRO A 109 8.73 -13.69 17.23
CA PRO A 109 8.39 -15.02 16.74
C PRO A 109 8.18 -15.99 17.92
N GLY A 110 7.11 -16.79 17.85
CA GLY A 110 6.66 -17.69 18.91
C GLY A 110 5.57 -17.12 19.83
N ASP A 111 5.40 -15.78 19.88
CA ASP A 111 4.33 -15.17 20.68
C ASP A 111 2.95 -15.58 20.18
N THR A 112 1.96 -15.56 21.08
CA THR A 112 0.58 -15.92 20.78
C THR A 112 -0.21 -14.73 20.27
N VAL A 113 -0.89 -14.90 19.13
CA VAL A 113 -1.78 -13.91 18.52
C VAL A 113 -3.16 -14.51 18.31
N LEU A 114 -4.20 -13.81 18.75
CA LEU A 114 -5.59 -14.12 18.43
C LEU A 114 -5.95 -13.45 17.10
N GLY A 115 -6.47 -14.21 16.14
CA GLY A 115 -6.90 -13.68 14.85
C GLY A 115 -8.08 -14.47 14.29
N LEU A 116 -9.04 -13.78 13.66
CA LEU A 116 -10.22 -14.43 13.11
C LEU A 116 -9.84 -15.49 12.06
N ASN A 117 -10.38 -16.70 12.21
CA ASN A 117 -10.20 -17.78 11.24
C ASN A 117 -10.58 -17.34 9.81
N LEU A 118 -9.72 -17.65 8.82
CA LEU A 118 -9.94 -17.33 7.41
C LEU A 118 -11.28 -17.84 6.86
N ALA A 119 -11.69 -19.07 7.24
CA ALA A 119 -12.96 -19.63 6.80
C ALA A 119 -14.19 -18.90 7.38
N HIS A 120 -13.98 -18.10 8.43
CA HIS A 120 -15.02 -17.30 9.09
C HIS A 120 -14.91 -15.80 8.74
N GLY A 121 -14.21 -15.44 7.66
CA GLY A 121 -14.06 -14.06 7.22
C GLY A 121 -12.77 -13.37 7.71
N GLY A 122 -11.81 -14.13 8.22
CA GLY A 122 -10.46 -13.61 8.52
C GLY A 122 -9.69 -13.18 7.27
N HIS A 123 -8.45 -12.69 7.48
CA HIS A 123 -7.53 -12.32 6.41
C HIS A 123 -6.23 -13.12 6.52
N LEU A 124 -5.56 -13.37 5.39
CA LEU A 124 -4.36 -14.22 5.31
C LEU A 124 -3.26 -13.81 6.29
N THR A 125 -3.12 -12.50 6.54
CA THR A 125 -2.09 -11.91 7.40
C THR A 125 -2.42 -11.99 8.89
N HIS A 126 -3.60 -12.50 9.26
CA HIS A 126 -4.04 -12.65 10.65
C HIS A 126 -3.83 -14.09 11.14
N GLY A 127 -2.91 -14.83 10.52
CA GLY A 127 -2.46 -16.11 11.04
C GLY A 127 -2.72 -17.33 10.16
N MET A 128 -2.97 -17.17 8.85
CA MET A 128 -2.98 -18.32 7.95
C MET A 128 -1.63 -19.04 8.00
N LYS A 129 -1.63 -20.37 8.21
CA LYS A 129 -0.43 -21.18 8.46
C LYS A 129 0.72 -21.01 7.45
N ILE A 130 0.40 -20.74 6.18
CA ILE A 130 1.40 -20.55 5.12
C ILE A 130 1.89 -19.10 4.98
N ASN A 131 1.19 -18.14 5.58
CA ASN A 131 1.55 -16.73 5.57
C ASN A 131 2.65 -16.43 6.62
N PHE A 132 3.33 -15.27 6.54
CA PHE A 132 4.36 -14.88 7.51
C PHE A 132 3.84 -14.97 8.94
N SER A 133 2.59 -14.54 9.16
CA SER A 133 1.97 -14.49 10.48
C SER A 133 1.81 -15.88 11.08
N GLY A 134 1.27 -16.85 10.33
CA GLY A 134 1.12 -18.23 10.79
C GLY A 134 2.43 -19.04 10.83
N ARG A 135 3.48 -18.59 10.11
CA ARG A 135 4.82 -19.21 10.16
C ARG A 135 5.64 -18.76 11.35
N LEU A 136 5.49 -17.50 11.77
CA LEU A 136 6.33 -16.90 12.80
C LEU A 136 5.68 -16.92 14.19
N TYR A 137 4.34 -16.89 14.29
CA TYR A 137 3.63 -16.72 15.56
C TYR A 137 2.71 -17.90 15.87
N ASN A 138 2.38 -18.09 17.14
CA ASN A 138 1.40 -19.09 17.58
C ASN A 138 -0.02 -18.52 17.46
N ILE A 139 -0.74 -18.89 16.41
CA ILE A 139 -2.05 -18.32 16.11
C ILE A 139 -3.16 -19.10 16.80
N VAL A 140 -3.99 -18.37 17.54
CA VAL A 140 -5.28 -18.87 18.06
C VAL A 140 -6.39 -18.30 17.16
N PRO A 141 -7.20 -19.14 16.50
CA PRO A 141 -8.24 -18.71 15.56
C PRO A 141 -9.56 -18.26 16.19
#